data_AF-A0A0M2VHF1-F1
#
_entry.id   AF-A0A0M2VHF1-F1
#
_cell.length_a   1.000
_cell.length_b   1.000
_cell.length_c   1.000
_cell.angle_alpha   90.00
_cell.angle_beta   90.00
_cell.angle_gamma   90.00
#
_symmetry.space_group_name_H-M   'P 1'
#
loop_
_entity.id
_entity.type
_entity.pdbx_description
1 polymer ?
#
loop_
_entity_poly.entity_id
_entity_poly.type
_entity_poly.pdbx_seq_one_letter_code
_entity_poly.pdbx_strand_id
1 'polypeptide(L)'
;MSDRIAFRLTKMLRFCADTFFAKRYGHRAVILETVAGVPGMVAGMLRHMRSLRRLEDDNGWIRTLLDEAENERMHLMTFIEIAKPNWFERLLILLAQGLFFSGFLLLYIISAKTAHRLVGYFEEEAVYSYSCYLQEVDSGALDNIPAPQVAIDYWQLPADARLRDVIIVVRADEAGHRDVNHDFANQLANN
;
A
#
# COMPACT_ATOMS: atom_id res chain seq x y z
N MET A 1 16.00 -17.09 -5.10
CA MET A 1 16.45 -16.05 -6.06
C MET A 1 15.43 -14.91 -6.15
N SER A 2 14.15 -15.22 -6.37
CA SER A 2 13.02 -14.26 -6.33
C SER A 2 13.00 -13.36 -5.08
N ASP A 3 13.08 -13.93 -3.88
CA ASP A 3 13.03 -13.17 -2.61
C ASP A 3 14.15 -12.12 -2.49
N ARG A 4 15.37 -12.49 -2.91
CA ARG A 4 16.51 -11.56 -2.90
C ARG A 4 16.34 -10.42 -3.91
N ILE A 5 15.68 -10.67 -5.04
CA ILE A 5 15.40 -9.65 -6.06
C ILE A 5 14.32 -8.70 -5.53
N ALA A 6 13.21 -9.23 -5.00
CA ALA A 6 12.13 -8.46 -4.40
C ALA A 6 12.63 -7.56 -3.26
N PHE A 7 13.45 -8.10 -2.37
CA PHE A 7 14.04 -7.32 -1.27
C PHE A 7 14.95 -6.19 -1.77
N ARG A 8 15.80 -6.46 -2.77
CA ARG A 8 16.69 -5.44 -3.34
C ARG A 8 15.91 -4.34 -4.06
N LEU A 9 14.89 -4.70 -4.84
CA LEU A 9 14.00 -3.74 -5.49
C LEU A 9 13.29 -2.86 -4.45
N THR A 10 12.83 -3.46 -3.35
CA THR A 10 12.21 -2.72 -2.24
C THR A 10 13.16 -1.68 -1.66
N LYS A 11 14.38 -2.08 -1.30
CA LYS A 11 15.36 -1.14 -0.73
C LYS A 11 15.75 -0.04 -1.72
N MET A 12 15.85 -0.36 -3.02
CA MET A 12 16.12 0.63 -4.07
C MET A 12 14.99 1.66 -4.19
N LEU A 13 13.74 1.21 -4.27
CA LEU A 13 12.58 2.09 -4.38
C LEU A 13 12.40 2.94 -3.13
N ARG A 14 12.62 2.35 -1.95
CA ARG A 14 12.64 3.10 -0.68
C ARG A 14 13.70 4.19 -0.68
N PHE A 15 14.93 3.87 -1.09
CA PHE A 15 16.00 4.87 -1.18
C PHE A 15 15.63 6.02 -2.11
N CYS A 16 15.05 5.73 -3.28
CA CYS A 16 14.53 6.76 -4.18
C CYS A 16 13.45 7.61 -3.50
N ALA A 17 12.43 6.99 -2.89
CA ALA A 17 11.34 7.70 -2.23
C ALA A 17 11.86 8.60 -1.08
N ASP A 18 12.71 8.07 -0.20
CA ASP A 18 13.26 8.80 0.95
C ASP A 18 14.14 9.98 0.50
N THR A 19 14.85 9.84 -0.64
CA THR A 19 15.64 10.92 -1.22
C THR A 19 14.78 12.03 -1.83
N PHE A 20 13.64 11.68 -2.46
CA PHE A 20 12.76 12.64 -3.10
C PHE A 20 11.80 13.35 -2.12
N PHE A 21 11.39 12.71 -1.01
CA PHE A 21 10.30 13.20 -0.14
C PHE A 21 10.72 13.69 1.26
N ALA A 22 12.02 13.93 1.48
CA ALA A 22 12.65 14.46 2.70
C ALA A 22 11.69 14.90 3.84
N LYS A 23 11.60 14.09 4.91
CA LYS A 23 10.95 14.32 6.23
C LYS A 23 9.50 14.83 6.27
N ARG A 24 8.76 14.93 5.15
CA ARG A 24 7.35 15.32 5.16
C ARG A 24 6.41 14.11 5.21
N TYR A 25 6.17 13.55 6.39
CA TYR A 25 5.38 12.33 6.57
C TYR A 25 4.00 12.36 5.91
N GLY A 26 3.21 13.42 6.09
CA GLY A 26 1.89 13.54 5.45
C GLY A 26 1.94 13.57 3.92
N HIS A 27 2.91 14.28 3.34
CA HIS A 27 3.09 14.31 1.88
C HIS A 27 3.65 12.97 1.35
N ARG A 28 4.53 12.32 2.11
CA ARG A 28 5.08 10.99 1.80
C ARG A 28 3.99 9.94 1.80
N ALA A 29 3.13 9.92 2.83
CA ALA A 29 1.98 9.00 2.90
C ALA A 29 1.11 9.16 1.65
N VAL A 30 0.63 10.38 1.36
CA VAL A 30 -0.21 10.66 0.17
C VAL A 30 0.41 10.15 -1.13
N ILE A 31 1.73 10.25 -1.32
CA ILE A 31 2.37 9.79 -2.55
C ILE A 31 2.57 8.27 -2.53
N LEU A 32 2.90 7.67 -1.39
CA LEU A 32 3.06 6.21 -1.28
C LEU A 32 1.72 5.49 -1.44
N GLU A 33 0.64 6.00 -0.82
CA GLU A 33 -0.71 5.41 -0.93
C GLU A 33 -1.23 5.40 -2.38
N THR A 34 -0.83 6.38 -3.20
CA THR A 34 -1.22 6.40 -4.63
C THR A 34 -0.56 5.29 -5.44
N VAL A 35 0.56 4.73 -4.96
CA VAL A 35 1.27 3.61 -5.57
C VAL A 35 0.84 2.29 -4.92
N ALA A 36 0.59 2.27 -3.61
CA ALA A 36 0.19 1.10 -2.84
C ALA A 36 -1.17 0.53 -3.28
N GLY A 37 -2.11 1.36 -3.76
CA GLY A 37 -3.37 0.86 -4.34
C GLY A 37 -3.25 0.17 -5.71
N VAL A 38 -2.08 0.16 -6.36
CA VAL A 38 -1.90 -0.40 -7.72
C VAL A 38 -1.72 -1.93 -7.75
N PRO A 39 -0.87 -2.55 -6.91
CA PRO A 39 -0.60 -3.99 -6.94
C PRO A 39 -1.84 -4.88 -6.84
N GLY A 40 -2.69 -4.67 -5.82
CA GLY A 40 -3.91 -5.45 -5.62
C GLY A 40 -4.85 -5.37 -6.83
N MET A 41 -4.99 -4.17 -7.41
CA MET A 41 -5.82 -3.95 -8.61
C MET A 41 -5.27 -4.72 -9.82
N VAL A 42 -3.98 -4.63 -10.09
CA VAL A 42 -3.34 -5.32 -11.22
C VAL A 42 -3.41 -6.84 -11.05
N ALA A 43 -3.07 -7.34 -9.86
CA ALA A 43 -3.10 -8.76 -9.54
C ALA A 43 -4.52 -9.32 -9.62
N GLY A 44 -5.50 -8.65 -8.99
CA GLY A 44 -6.91 -9.01 -9.02
C GLY A 44 -7.47 -9.03 -10.45
N MET A 45 -7.17 -8.01 -11.26
CA MET A 45 -7.55 -7.97 -12.68
C MET A 45 -6.96 -9.13 -13.48
N LEU A 46 -5.66 -9.41 -13.36
CA LEU A 46 -5.02 -10.49 -14.11
C LEU A 46 -5.57 -11.86 -13.72
N ARG A 47 -5.80 -12.09 -12.42
CA ARG A 47 -6.40 -13.32 -11.92
C ARG A 47 -7.85 -13.47 -12.37
N HIS A 48 -8.63 -12.39 -12.34
CA HIS A 48 -10.00 -12.35 -12.86
C HIS A 48 -10.05 -12.77 -14.33
N MET A 49 -9.22 -12.14 -15.18
CA MET A 49 -9.16 -12.48 -16.60
C MET A 49 -8.70 -13.92 -16.84
N ARG A 50 -7.78 -14.44 -16.02
CA ARG A 50 -7.32 -15.84 -16.08
C ARG A 50 -8.44 -16.81 -15.71
N SER A 51 -9.15 -16.56 -14.62
CA SER A 51 -10.30 -17.37 -14.18
C SER A 51 -11.36 -17.43 -15.29
N LEU A 52 -11.74 -16.29 -15.87
CA LEU A 52 -12.70 -16.22 -16.97
C LEU A 52 -12.26 -17.03 -18.19
N ARG A 53 -10.99 -16.88 -18.62
CA ARG A 53 -10.50 -17.57 -19.83
C ARG A 53 -10.29 -19.07 -19.62
N ARG A 54 -10.10 -19.52 -18.38
CA ARG A 54 -9.93 -20.94 -18.02
C ARG A 54 -11.20 -21.61 -17.53
N LEU A 55 -12.24 -20.85 -17.20
CA LEU A 55 -13.47 -21.33 -16.57
C LEU A 55 -13.19 -22.07 -15.24
N GLU A 56 -12.23 -21.54 -14.47
CA GLU A 56 -11.77 -22.09 -13.19
C GLU A 56 -12.15 -21.15 -12.05
N ASP A 57 -12.50 -21.71 -10.89
CA ASP A 57 -12.64 -20.92 -9.66
C ASP A 57 -11.28 -20.37 -9.22
N ASP A 58 -11.30 -19.18 -8.63
CA ASP A 58 -10.13 -18.46 -8.16
C ASP A 58 -9.85 -18.67 -6.66
N ASN A 59 -10.79 -19.29 -5.93
CA ASN A 59 -10.69 -19.58 -4.50
C ASN A 59 -10.53 -18.32 -3.63
N GLY A 60 -11.16 -17.22 -4.04
CA GLY A 60 -11.26 -15.98 -3.25
C GLY A 60 -10.13 -14.96 -3.42
N TRP A 61 -9.06 -15.26 -4.15
CA TRP A 61 -7.90 -14.37 -4.28
C TRP A 61 -8.24 -13.02 -4.92
N ILE A 62 -9.09 -12.99 -5.95
CA ILE A 62 -9.52 -11.78 -6.65
C ILE A 62 -10.17 -10.83 -5.67
N ARG A 63 -11.08 -11.34 -4.82
CA ARG A 63 -11.77 -10.50 -3.84
C ARG A 63 -10.79 -9.90 -2.84
N THR A 64 -9.94 -10.73 -2.25
CA THR A 64 -8.91 -10.26 -1.31
C THR A 64 -8.02 -9.18 -1.92
N LEU A 65 -7.58 -9.34 -3.17
CA LEU A 65 -6.69 -8.38 -3.84
C LEU A 65 -7.39 -7.07 -4.23
N LEU A 66 -8.67 -7.12 -4.58
CA LEU A 66 -9.45 -5.92 -4.87
C LEU A 66 -9.85 -5.17 -3.59
N ASP A 67 -10.14 -5.90 -2.51
CA ASP A 67 -10.41 -5.34 -1.18
C ASP A 67 -9.14 -4.65 -0.64
N GLU A 68 -7.94 -5.25 -0.82
CA GLU A 68 -6.64 -4.61 -0.52
C GLU A 68 -6.46 -3.31 -1.30
N ALA A 69 -6.66 -3.32 -2.62
CA ALA A 69 -6.52 -2.11 -3.45
C ALA A 69 -7.52 -1.00 -3.07
N GLU A 70 -8.73 -1.37 -2.64
CA GLU A 70 -9.69 -0.41 -2.09
C GLU A 70 -9.23 0.14 -0.74
N ASN A 71 -8.73 -0.72 0.15
CA ASN A 71 -8.26 -0.33 1.47
C ASN A 71 -7.12 0.70 1.38
N GLU A 72 -6.11 0.45 0.55
CA GLU A 72 -5.03 1.40 0.22
C GLU A 72 -5.56 2.74 -0.33
N ARG A 73 -6.58 2.68 -1.20
CA ARG A 73 -7.25 3.90 -1.69
C ARG A 73 -7.92 4.68 -0.54
N MET A 74 -8.46 3.99 0.47
CA MET A 74 -9.07 4.64 1.63
C MET A 74 -8.04 5.25 2.57
N HIS A 75 -6.83 4.70 2.65
CA HIS A 75 -5.69 5.35 3.30
C HIS A 75 -5.39 6.69 2.61
N LEU A 76 -5.27 6.69 1.28
CA LEU A 76 -5.08 7.92 0.49
C LEU A 76 -6.18 8.96 0.73
N MET A 77 -7.45 8.55 0.65
CA MET A 77 -8.59 9.45 0.85
C MET A 77 -8.61 10.04 2.28
N THR A 78 -8.04 9.34 3.24
CA THR A 78 -7.88 9.85 4.60
C THR A 78 -6.76 10.88 4.68
N PHE A 79 -5.58 10.58 4.14
CA PHE A 79 -4.43 11.48 4.25
C PHE A 79 -4.53 12.73 3.37
N ILE A 80 -5.34 12.72 2.30
CA ILE A 80 -5.54 13.92 1.48
C ILE A 80 -6.30 15.04 2.22
N GLU A 81 -7.11 14.69 3.22
CA GLU A 81 -7.77 15.67 4.10
C GLU A 81 -6.77 16.33 5.06
N ILE A 82 -5.64 15.67 5.32
CA ILE A 82 -4.58 16.16 6.22
C ILE A 82 -3.52 16.94 5.42
N ALA A 83 -3.11 16.43 4.26
CA ALA A 83 -2.06 16.99 3.43
C ALA A 83 -2.50 17.03 1.95
N LYS A 84 -2.80 18.24 1.45
CA LYS A 84 -3.25 18.41 0.06
C LYS A 84 -2.06 18.52 -0.90
N PRO A 85 -1.98 17.64 -1.92
CA PRO A 85 -0.90 17.72 -2.90
C PRO A 85 -1.10 18.91 -3.85
N ASN A 86 -0.01 19.60 -4.16
CA ASN A 86 0.02 20.66 -5.15
C ASN A 86 0.06 20.10 -6.58
N TRP A 87 0.00 20.97 -7.59
CA TRP A 87 -0.05 20.55 -9.00
C TRP A 87 1.19 19.78 -9.46
N PHE A 88 2.37 20.10 -8.91
CA PHE A 88 3.62 19.41 -9.25
C PHE A 88 3.65 18.01 -8.62
N GLU A 89 3.24 17.88 -7.36
CA GLU A 89 3.09 16.57 -6.69
C GLU A 89 2.08 15.69 -7.42
N ARG A 90 0.96 16.25 -7.92
CA ARG A 90 -0.01 15.51 -8.74
C ARG A 90 0.57 15.02 -10.06
N LEU A 91 1.40 15.84 -10.73
CA LEU A 91 2.10 15.40 -11.94
C LEU A 91 3.09 14.27 -11.63
N LEU A 92 3.82 14.36 -10.52
CA LEU A 92 4.72 13.29 -10.08
C LEU A 92 3.95 11.99 -9.79
N ILE A 93 2.81 12.07 -9.11
CA ILE A 93 1.93 10.92 -8.87
C ILE A 93 1.54 10.25 -10.19
N LEU A 94 1.08 11.03 -11.17
CA LEU A 94 0.68 10.50 -12.48
C LEU A 94 1.82 9.74 -13.18
N LEU A 95 3.03 10.33 -13.19
CA LEU A 95 4.21 9.71 -13.80
C LEU A 95 4.65 8.45 -13.03
N ALA A 96 4.66 8.51 -11.70
CA ALA A 96 5.01 7.40 -10.84
C ALA A 96 4.04 6.22 -11.02
N GLN A 97 2.73 6.50 -11.04
CA GLN A 97 1.70 5.49 -11.30
C GLN A 97 1.87 4.85 -12.68
N GLY A 98 2.09 5.65 -13.74
CA GLY A 98 2.28 5.11 -15.10
C GLY A 98 3.49 4.17 -15.20
N LEU A 99 4.62 4.56 -14.60
CA LEU A 99 5.83 3.74 -14.57
C LEU A 99 5.63 2.48 -13.72
N PHE A 100 5.11 2.64 -12.50
CA PHE A 100 4.95 1.55 -11.55
C PHE A 100 3.91 0.53 -12.02
N PHE A 101 2.75 0.98 -12.51
CA PHE A 101 1.73 0.12 -13.11
C PHE A 101 2.32 -0.74 -14.23
N SER A 102 3.03 -0.12 -15.18
CA SER A 102 3.59 -0.84 -16.33
C SER A 102 4.65 -1.86 -15.90
N GLY A 103 5.53 -1.47 -14.97
CA GLY A 103 6.56 -2.35 -14.42
C GLY A 103 5.99 -3.50 -13.59
N PHE A 104 5.02 -3.22 -12.72
CA PHE A 104 4.39 -4.21 -11.86
C PHE A 104 3.52 -5.19 -12.66
N LEU A 105 2.78 -4.71 -13.67
CA LEU A 105 2.04 -5.54 -14.61
C LEU A 105 2.95 -6.56 -15.29
N LEU A 106 4.07 -6.09 -15.86
CA LEU A 106 5.05 -6.96 -16.50
C LEU A 106 5.66 -7.95 -15.50
N LEU A 107 6.01 -7.49 -14.30
CA LEU A 107 6.54 -8.34 -13.24
C LEU A 107 5.54 -9.44 -12.85
N TYR A 108 4.25 -9.12 -12.70
CA TYR A 108 3.22 -10.09 -12.32
C TYR A 108 3.00 -11.14 -13.40
N ILE A 109 2.98 -10.73 -14.68
CA ILE A 109 2.89 -11.65 -15.82
C ILE A 109 4.09 -12.60 -15.87
N ILE A 110 5.30 -12.10 -15.63
CA ILE A 110 6.52 -12.91 -15.63
C ILE A 110 6.61 -13.81 -14.38
N SER A 111 6.26 -13.27 -13.21
CA SER A 111 6.41 -13.94 -11.92
C SER A 111 5.48 -13.33 -10.86
N ALA A 112 4.24 -13.82 -10.79
CA ALA A 112 3.28 -13.48 -9.74
C ALA A 112 3.86 -13.70 -8.32
N LYS A 113 4.66 -14.75 -8.11
CA LYS A 113 5.37 -15.00 -6.84
C LYS A 113 6.29 -13.82 -6.45
N THR A 114 7.08 -13.34 -7.39
CA THR A 114 8.01 -12.22 -7.14
C THR A 114 7.24 -10.93 -6.90
N ALA A 115 6.14 -10.72 -7.62
CA ALA A 115 5.26 -9.57 -7.44
C ALA A 115 4.64 -9.55 -6.03
N HIS A 116 4.02 -10.65 -5.57
CA HIS A 116 3.48 -10.73 -4.21
C HIS A 116 4.57 -10.58 -3.14
N ARG A 117 5.74 -11.18 -3.34
CA ARG A 117 6.85 -11.01 -2.38
C ARG A 117 7.37 -9.57 -2.33
N LEU A 118 7.34 -8.85 -3.45
CA LEU A 118 7.69 -7.43 -3.51
C LEU A 118 6.69 -6.60 -2.70
N VAL A 119 5.39 -6.83 -2.86
CA VAL A 119 4.33 -6.16 -2.09
C VAL A 119 4.49 -6.44 -0.60
N GLY A 120 4.67 -7.70 -0.19
CA GLY A 120 4.88 -8.02 1.23
C GLY A 120 6.05 -7.26 1.86
N TYR A 121 7.16 -7.05 1.13
CA TYR A 121 8.25 -6.21 1.59
C TYR A 121 7.95 -4.70 1.59
N PHE A 122 7.08 -4.20 0.72
CA PHE A 122 6.56 -2.83 0.83
C PHE A 122 5.78 -2.67 2.12
N GLU A 123 4.93 -3.64 2.46
CA GLU A 123 4.08 -3.53 3.64
C GLU A 123 4.87 -3.70 4.95
N GLU A 124 5.95 -4.50 4.95
CA GLU A 124 6.93 -4.48 6.06
C GLU A 124 7.47 -3.06 6.32
N GLU A 125 7.76 -2.32 5.25
CA GLU A 125 8.25 -0.94 5.34
C GLU A 125 7.16 0.07 5.68
N ALA A 126 5.91 -0.19 5.27
CA ALA A 126 4.74 0.58 5.65
C ALA A 126 4.47 0.45 7.16
N VAL A 127 4.43 -0.78 7.68
CA VAL A 127 4.27 -1.07 9.12
C VAL A 127 5.35 -0.38 9.95
N TYR A 128 6.60 -0.41 9.48
CA TYR A 128 7.70 0.32 10.13
C TYR A 128 7.47 1.84 10.08
N SER A 129 7.15 2.39 8.91
CA SER A 129 6.92 3.82 8.71
C SER A 129 5.78 4.35 9.59
N TYR A 130 4.65 3.63 9.68
CA TYR A 130 3.53 4.00 10.54
C TYR A 130 3.84 3.84 12.03
N SER A 131 4.71 2.90 12.41
CA SER A 131 5.20 2.81 13.79
C SER A 131 6.05 4.01 14.18
N CYS A 132 6.93 4.49 13.29
CA CYS A 132 7.66 5.73 13.51
C CYS A 132 6.71 6.94 13.56
N TYR A 133 5.71 7.00 12.68
CA TYR A 133 4.74 8.09 12.68
C TYR A 133 3.94 8.13 13.99
N LEU A 134 3.48 6.98 14.48
CA LEU A 134 2.80 6.86 15.77
C LEU A 134 3.67 7.37 16.92
N GLN A 135 4.97 7.05 16.92
CA GLN A 135 5.92 7.50 17.93
C GLN A 135 6.11 9.03 17.93
N GLU A 136 6.18 9.65 16.76
CA GLU A 136 6.26 11.12 16.63
C GLU A 136 5.00 11.80 17.20
N VAL A 137 3.82 11.22 16.98
CA VAL A 137 2.55 11.71 17.55
C VAL A 137 2.53 11.50 19.07
N ASP A 138 2.90 10.32 19.55
CA ASP A 138 2.90 9.99 20.99
C ASP A 138 3.92 10.82 21.79
N SER A 139 5.04 11.22 21.15
CA SER A 139 6.05 12.10 21.77
C SER A 139 5.66 13.59 21.75
N GLY A 140 4.58 13.96 21.06
CA GLY A 140 4.15 15.34 20.86
C GLY A 140 4.99 16.12 19.85
N ALA A 141 5.87 15.45 19.09
CA ALA A 141 6.60 16.07 17.99
C ALA A 141 5.70 16.40 16.78
N LEU A 142 4.60 15.65 16.63
CA LEU A 142 3.54 15.91 15.65
C LEU A 142 2.19 16.10 16.35
N ASP A 143 1.41 17.07 15.85
CA ASP A 143 0.10 17.37 16.40
C ASP A 143 -0.88 16.22 16.17
N ASN A 144 -1.47 15.71 17.26
CA ASN A 144 -2.51 14.71 17.20
C ASN A 144 -3.86 15.35 16.81
N ILE A 145 -4.04 15.77 15.57
CA ILE A 145 -5.27 16.46 15.10
C ILE A 145 -6.51 15.55 15.14
N PRO A 146 -7.76 16.10 15.11
CA PRO A 146 -8.97 15.29 14.95
C PRO A 146 -8.92 14.42 13.69
N ALA A 147 -9.44 13.19 13.78
CA ALA A 147 -9.47 12.28 12.64
C ALA A 147 -10.40 12.82 11.53
N PRO A 148 -10.03 12.69 10.24
CA PRO A 148 -10.94 12.99 9.14
C PRO A 148 -12.22 12.16 9.21
N GLN A 149 -13.37 12.75 8.84
CA GLN A 149 -14.66 12.05 8.88
C GLN A 149 -14.67 10.78 8.03
N VAL A 150 -14.00 10.81 6.87
CA VAL A 150 -13.86 9.63 5.98
C VAL A 150 -13.20 8.44 6.71
N ALA A 151 -12.25 8.70 7.60
CA ALA A 151 -11.60 7.67 8.39
C ALA A 151 -12.52 7.12 9.49
N ILE A 152 -13.22 8.03 10.17
CA ILE A 152 -14.21 7.65 11.20
C ILE A 152 -15.27 6.74 10.59
N ASP A 153 -15.81 7.11 9.43
CA ASP A 153 -16.86 6.34 8.76
C ASP A 153 -16.34 5.01 8.21
N TYR A 154 -15.13 4.98 7.63
CA TYR A 154 -14.59 3.77 7.03
C TYR A 154 -14.14 2.73 8.07
N TRP A 155 -13.35 3.14 9.07
CA TRP A 155 -12.89 2.25 10.14
C TRP A 155 -13.84 2.18 11.35
N GLN A 156 -15.00 2.83 11.28
CA GLN A 156 -16.00 2.86 12.36
C GLN A 156 -15.39 3.31 13.70
N LEU A 157 -14.56 4.35 13.66
CA LEU A 157 -13.87 4.87 14.84
C LEU A 157 -14.84 5.66 15.75
N PRO A 158 -14.49 5.88 17.03
CA PRO A 158 -15.21 6.83 17.87
C PRO A 158 -15.26 8.23 17.25
N ALA A 159 -16.34 8.97 17.51
CA ALA A 159 -16.53 10.31 16.93
C ALA A 159 -15.48 11.35 17.40
N ASP A 160 -14.82 11.09 18.52
CA ASP A 160 -13.72 11.89 19.06
C ASP A 160 -12.32 11.33 18.72
N ALA A 161 -12.25 10.36 17.81
CA ALA A 161 -11.00 9.77 17.35
C ALA A 161 -10.05 10.83 16.78
N ARG A 162 -8.75 10.57 16.96
CA ARG A 162 -7.68 11.48 16.52
C ARG A 162 -6.74 10.78 15.56
N LEU A 163 -5.82 11.55 14.98
CA LEU A 163 -4.80 11.07 14.04
C LEU A 163 -4.07 9.83 14.56
N ARG A 164 -3.76 9.79 15.86
CA ARG A 164 -3.17 8.61 16.51
C ARG A 164 -3.97 7.33 16.27
N ASP A 165 -5.29 7.38 16.42
CA ASP A 165 -6.18 6.21 16.28
C ASP A 165 -6.25 5.76 14.82
N VAL A 166 -6.27 6.72 13.89
CA VAL A 166 -6.18 6.47 12.45
C VAL A 166 -4.87 5.75 12.09
N ILE A 167 -3.73 6.22 12.60
CA ILE A 167 -2.42 5.58 12.34
C ILE A 167 -2.40 4.14 12.83
N ILE A 168 -3.05 3.84 13.97
CA ILE A 168 -3.10 2.49 14.52
C ILE A 168 -3.86 1.54 13.61
N VAL A 169 -5.04 1.94 13.12
CA VAL A 169 -5.86 1.09 12.24
C VAL A 169 -5.24 0.93 10.86
N VAL A 170 -4.69 2.01 10.29
CA VAL A 170 -3.94 1.94 9.02
C VAL A 170 -2.76 0.98 9.15
N ARG A 171 -1.94 1.10 10.19
CA ARG A 171 -0.82 0.16 10.42
C ARG A 171 -1.27 -1.29 10.57
N ALA A 172 -2.48 -1.52 11.10
CA ALA A 172 -3.03 -2.87 11.23
C ALA A 172 -3.43 -3.44 9.87
N ASP A 173 -4.03 -2.62 8.99
CA ASP A 173 -4.33 -2.99 7.61
C ASP A 173 -3.06 -3.39 6.86
N GLU A 174 -2.01 -2.57 6.97
CA GLU A 174 -0.69 -2.82 6.37
C GLU A 174 -0.06 -4.15 6.82
N ALA A 175 -0.18 -4.46 8.11
CA ALA A 175 0.28 -5.75 8.63
C ALA A 175 -0.54 -6.92 8.06
N GLY A 176 -1.83 -6.72 7.82
CA GLY A 176 -2.69 -7.68 7.12
C GLY A 176 -2.27 -7.90 5.67
N HIS A 177 -2.06 -6.82 4.91
CA HIS A 177 -1.61 -6.85 3.53
C HIS A 177 -0.24 -7.54 3.40
N ARG A 178 0.68 -7.25 4.33
CA ARG A 178 1.99 -7.91 4.45
C ARG A 178 1.84 -9.43 4.52
N ASP A 179 1.06 -9.90 5.47
CA ASP A 179 0.92 -11.33 5.77
C ASP A 179 0.25 -12.05 4.60
N VAL A 180 -0.83 -11.48 4.06
CA VAL A 180 -1.55 -11.99 2.89
C VAL A 180 -0.63 -12.11 1.67
N ASN A 181 0.15 -11.08 1.36
CA ASN A 181 1.03 -11.09 0.18
C ASN A 181 2.22 -12.04 0.36
N HIS A 182 2.79 -12.16 1.56
CA HIS A 182 3.80 -13.19 1.81
C HIS A 182 3.22 -14.60 1.66
N ASP A 183 2.00 -14.84 2.12
CA ASP A 183 1.33 -16.12 2.00
C ASP A 183 0.97 -16.46 0.56
N PHE A 184 0.48 -15.51 -0.24
CA PHE A 184 0.29 -15.72 -1.69
C PHE A 184 1.60 -16.07 -2.39
N ALA A 185 2.71 -15.41 -2.06
CA ALA A 185 4.02 -15.75 -2.59
C ALA A 185 4.48 -17.17 -2.18
N ASN A 186 4.15 -17.61 -0.96
CA ASN A 186 4.46 -18.96 -0.45
C ASN A 186 3.62 -20.03 -1.15
N GLN A 187 2.31 -19.81 -1.32
CA GLN A 187 1.42 -20.73 -2.02
C GLN A 187 1.84 -20.92 -3.49
N LEU A 188 2.28 -19.83 -4.16
CA LEU A 188 2.83 -19.90 -5.52
C LEU A 188 4.22 -20.54 -5.60
N ALA A 189 4.91 -20.74 -4.48
CA ALA A 189 6.20 -21.44 -4.45
C ALA A 189 6.05 -22.96 -4.33
N ASN A 190 4.93 -23.41 -3.77
CA ASN A 190 4.63 -24.81 -3.48
C ASN A 190 3.77 -25.49 -4.56
N ASN A 191 3.34 -24.72 -5.57
CA ASN A 191 2.64 -25.17 -6.79
C ASN A 191 3.61 -25.21 -7.97
#